data_AF-A0A0L0V093-F1
#
_entry.id   AF-A0A0L0V093-F1
#
_cell.length_a   1.000
_cell.length_b   1.000
_cell.length_c   1.000
_cell.angle_alpha   90.00
_cell.angle_beta   90.00
_cell.angle_gamma   90.00
#
_symmetry.space_group_name_H-M   'P 1'
#
loop_
_entity.id
_entity.type
_entity.pdbx_description
1 polymer ?
#
loop_
_entity_poly.entity_id
_entity_poly.type
_entity_poly.pdbx_seq_one_letter_code
_entity_poly.pdbx_strand_id
1 'polypeptide(L)'
;MLKLQTLILIKSGRLINIFLGELIKGKSQNKIQKGGGNSSSKLVDFLPSYTPLGAASSTCVDSPLSLSKSLDTTVASIDTHNTALSTLSFQIRQLACDWARLDTVISKRKLDNKTRAQQGLPLPPLAEEAALKEPSRLESMCAVSGVDSAAKKSTEISGLGVVRAYGAKAGVAN
;
A
#
# COMPACT_ATOMS: atom_id res chain seq x y z
N MET A 1 3.17 -5.06 14.30
CA MET A 1 3.05 -3.59 14.25
C MET A 1 1.59 -3.24 14.01
N LEU A 2 0.92 -2.59 14.96
CA LEU A 2 -0.43 -2.07 14.73
C LEU A 2 -0.34 -0.88 13.76
N LYS A 3 -0.97 -0.98 12.58
CA LYS A 3 -1.16 0.15 11.65
C LYS A 3 -2.11 1.14 12.35
N LEU A 4 -1.58 2.23 12.92
CA LEU A 4 -2.43 3.35 13.33
C LEU A 4 -2.92 4.04 12.05
N GLN A 5 -4.09 3.63 11.56
CA GLN A 5 -4.78 4.36 10.51
C GLN A 5 -5.50 5.55 11.15
N THR A 6 -4.90 6.73 11.07
CA THR A 6 -5.48 7.96 11.60
C THR A 6 -6.72 8.33 10.79
N LEU A 7 -7.85 8.50 11.48
CA LEU A 7 -9.09 8.95 10.87
C LEU A 7 -8.97 10.41 10.45
N ILE A 8 -9.43 10.73 9.23
CA ILE A 8 -9.55 12.12 8.77
C ILE A 8 -10.86 12.68 9.35
N LEU A 9 -10.75 13.59 10.32
CA LEU A 9 -11.88 14.34 10.87
C LEU A 9 -11.99 15.70 10.18
N ILE A 10 -13.05 15.91 9.41
CA ILE A 10 -13.32 17.21 8.78
C ILE A 10 -14.12 18.07 9.77
N LYS A 11 -13.56 19.21 10.18
CA LYS A 11 -14.23 20.19 11.05
C LYS A 11 -14.32 21.54 10.34
N SER A 12 -15.55 21.97 10.05
CA SER A 12 -15.82 23.26 9.40
C SER A 12 -16.22 24.33 10.42
N GLY A 13 -15.77 25.56 10.21
CA GLY A 13 -16.17 26.72 11.03
C GLY A 13 -17.60 27.18 10.74
N ARG A 14 -18.19 27.96 11.66
CA ARG A 14 -19.58 28.45 11.51
C ARG A 14 -19.80 29.27 10.24
N LEU A 15 -18.87 30.16 9.89
CA LEU A 15 -18.97 30.98 8.68
C LEU A 15 -18.92 30.13 7.40
N ILE A 16 -18.07 29.09 7.38
CA ILE A 16 -18.00 28.14 6.26
C ILE A 16 -19.32 27.38 6.13
N ASN A 17 -19.92 26.94 7.24
CA ASN A 17 -21.21 26.25 7.20
C ASN A 17 -22.35 27.17 6.74
N ILE A 18 -22.37 28.45 7.16
CA ILE A 18 -23.37 29.43 6.70
C ILE A 18 -23.18 29.70 5.20
N PHE A 19 -21.95 29.91 4.75
CA PHE A 19 -21.62 30.14 3.34
C PHE A 19 -21.99 28.94 2.45
N LEU A 20 -21.63 27.72 2.85
CA LEU A 20 -22.04 26.49 2.15
C LEU A 20 -23.58 26.34 2.15
N GLY A 21 -24.25 26.70 3.23
CA GLY A 21 -25.72 26.69 3.32
C GLY A 21 -26.38 27.68 2.36
N GLU A 22 -25.86 28.90 2.22
CA GLU A 22 -26.34 29.90 1.27
C GLU A 22 -26.11 29.46 -0.19
N LEU A 23 -24.96 28.86 -0.50
CA LEU A 23 -24.70 28.26 -1.82
C LEU A 23 -25.73 27.18 -2.19
N ILE A 24 -26.21 26.41 -1.20
CA ILE A 24 -27.25 25.39 -1.41
C ILE A 24 -28.64 26.03 -1.58
N LYS A 25 -28.96 27.08 -0.82
CA LYS A 25 -30.30 27.70 -0.76
C LYS A 25 -30.62 28.61 -1.95
N GLY A 26 -29.62 29.26 -2.55
CA GLY A 26 -29.76 30.11 -3.74
C GLY A 26 -30.35 29.44 -4.99
N LYS A 27 -30.58 28.11 -4.97
CA LYS A 27 -31.18 27.33 -6.08
C LYS A 27 -32.71 27.28 -6.11
N SER A 28 -33.43 27.63 -5.04
CA SER A 28 -34.88 27.37 -4.94
C SER A 28 -35.80 28.49 -5.43
N GLN A 29 -35.28 29.60 -5.97
CA GLN A 29 -36.09 30.68 -6.54
C GLN A 29 -35.61 31.04 -7.94
N ASN A 30 -35.97 30.24 -8.94
CA ASN A 30 -35.99 30.70 -10.33
C ASN A 30 -37.43 30.81 -10.81
N LYS A 31 -37.99 32.01 -10.62
CA LYS A 31 -39.16 32.50 -11.36
C LYS A 31 -38.68 32.72 -12.80
N ILE A 32 -39.36 32.10 -13.77
CA ILE A 32 -39.04 32.18 -15.20
C ILE A 32 -38.98 33.66 -15.62
N GLN A 33 -37.80 34.14 -16.02
CA GLN A 33 -37.64 35.35 -16.83
C GLN A 33 -36.84 35.00 -18.09
N LYS A 34 -37.46 35.27 -19.25
CA LYS A 34 -36.81 35.24 -20.57
C LYS A 34 -35.81 36.39 -20.65
N GLY A 35 -34.55 36.07 -20.97
CA GLY A 35 -33.53 37.04 -21.34
C GLY A 35 -32.27 36.33 -21.80
N GLY A 36 -31.91 36.48 -23.08
CA GLY A 36 -30.74 35.86 -23.67
C GLY A 36 -29.42 36.47 -23.15
N GLY A 37 -28.39 35.63 -23.07
CA GLY A 37 -27.03 36.03 -22.72
C GLY A 37 -26.16 34.82 -22.41
N ASN A 38 -25.19 34.53 -23.27
CA ASN A 38 -24.22 33.44 -23.15
C ASN A 38 -23.46 33.49 -21.81
N SER A 39 -23.67 32.50 -20.93
CA SER A 39 -22.84 32.23 -19.74
C SER A 39 -23.09 30.82 -19.18
N SER A 40 -22.96 29.77 -20.00
CA SER A 40 -23.27 28.39 -19.59
C SER A 40 -22.06 27.59 -19.05
N SER A 41 -21.23 28.16 -18.17
CA SER A 41 -20.04 27.42 -17.69
C SER A 41 -19.64 27.59 -16.22
N LYS A 42 -20.45 28.18 -15.34
CA LYS A 42 -20.10 28.29 -13.90
C LYS A 42 -21.06 27.64 -12.91
N LEU A 43 -22.17 27.05 -13.37
CA LEU A 43 -23.19 26.45 -12.50
C LEU A 43 -23.06 24.92 -12.32
N VAL A 44 -22.26 24.26 -13.15
CA VAL A 44 -22.01 22.80 -13.07
C VAL A 44 -20.99 22.43 -12.00
N ASP A 45 -20.07 23.34 -11.65
CA ASP A 45 -18.98 23.09 -10.69
C ASP A 45 -19.45 22.97 -9.23
N PHE A 46 -20.68 23.41 -8.93
CA PHE A 46 -21.27 23.40 -7.58
C PHE A 46 -22.49 22.46 -7.45
N LEU A 47 -22.71 21.56 -8.40
CA LEU A 47 -23.70 20.50 -8.25
C LEU A 47 -23.12 19.35 -7.41
N PRO A 48 -23.92 18.68 -6.55
CA PRO A 48 -23.50 17.42 -5.96
C PRO A 48 -23.14 16.45 -7.09
N SER A 49 -21.88 16.03 -7.09
CA SER A 49 -21.35 15.09 -8.07
C SER A 49 -21.80 13.67 -7.69
N TYR A 50 -22.66 13.08 -8.52
CA TYR A 50 -23.04 11.67 -8.43
C TYR A 50 -22.09 10.77 -9.23
N THR A 51 -20.94 11.30 -9.68
CA THR A 51 -19.90 10.56 -10.42
C THR A 51 -19.48 9.25 -9.72
N PRO A 52 -19.39 9.16 -8.38
CA PRO A 52 -19.10 7.89 -7.70
C PRO A 52 -20.18 6.80 -7.87
N LEU A 53 -21.42 7.19 -8.21
CA LEU A 53 -22.57 6.30 -8.37
C LEU A 53 -23.02 6.16 -9.84
N GLY A 54 -22.47 6.95 -10.77
CA GLY A 54 -22.90 6.95 -12.17
C GLY A 54 -22.59 5.63 -12.89
N ALA A 55 -23.50 5.11 -13.71
CA ALA A 55 -23.25 3.89 -14.50
C ALA A 55 -22.03 4.04 -15.43
N ALA A 56 -21.44 2.90 -15.84
CA ALA A 56 -20.18 2.81 -16.58
C ALA A 56 -20.13 3.70 -17.83
N SER A 57 -19.63 4.92 -17.67
CA SER A 57 -19.12 5.75 -18.75
C SER A 57 -17.60 5.65 -18.73
N SER A 58 -16.96 5.67 -19.90
CA SER A 58 -15.51 5.48 -20.09
C SER A 58 -14.62 6.48 -19.33
N THR A 59 -15.20 7.51 -18.73
CA THR A 59 -14.53 8.53 -17.92
C THR A 59 -14.70 8.35 -16.41
N CYS A 60 -15.49 7.37 -15.94
CA CYS A 60 -15.55 7.08 -14.51
C CYS A 60 -14.30 6.28 -14.10
N VAL A 61 -13.67 6.70 -13.01
CA VAL A 61 -12.47 6.10 -12.40
C VAL A 61 -12.60 4.60 -12.11
N ASP A 62 -13.83 4.07 -12.15
CA ASP A 62 -14.18 2.68 -11.85
C ASP A 62 -14.93 1.94 -13.00
N SER A 63 -14.52 2.15 -14.26
CA SER A 63 -14.93 1.28 -15.38
C SER A 63 -14.41 -0.15 -15.15
N PRO A 64 -14.95 -1.26 -15.69
CA PRO A 64 -14.37 -2.62 -15.53
C PRO A 64 -12.85 -2.69 -15.82
N LEU A 65 -12.32 -1.77 -16.64
CA LEU A 65 -10.89 -1.56 -16.86
C LEU A 65 -10.08 -1.14 -15.60
N SER A 66 -10.71 -0.47 -14.63
CA SER A 66 -10.10 -0.04 -13.37
C SER A 66 -9.84 -1.22 -12.43
N LEU A 67 -10.78 -2.17 -12.35
CA LEU A 67 -10.66 -3.35 -11.53
C LEU A 67 -9.60 -4.28 -12.11
N SER A 68 -9.61 -4.51 -13.43
CA SER A 68 -8.55 -5.29 -14.09
C SER A 68 -7.18 -4.67 -13.84
N LYS A 69 -7.04 -3.35 -14.00
CA LYS A 69 -5.80 -2.62 -13.70
C LYS A 69 -5.40 -2.70 -12.23
N SER A 70 -6.36 -2.71 -11.31
CA SER A 70 -6.08 -2.92 -9.88
C SER A 70 -5.63 -4.35 -9.57
N LEU A 71 -6.13 -5.35 -10.31
CA LEU A 71 -5.67 -6.72 -10.18
C LEU A 71 -4.27 -6.89 -10.77
N ASP A 72 -3.98 -6.29 -11.93
CA ASP A 72 -2.65 -6.28 -12.54
C ASP A 72 -1.60 -5.68 -11.59
N THR A 73 -1.93 -4.57 -10.93
CA THR A 73 -1.05 -3.96 -9.92
C THR A 73 -0.87 -4.83 -8.67
N THR A 74 -1.90 -5.58 -8.28
CA THR A 74 -1.81 -6.56 -7.18
C THR A 74 -0.88 -7.71 -7.56
N VAL A 75 -1.02 -8.29 -8.75
CA VAL A 75 -0.14 -9.36 -9.24
C VAL A 75 1.32 -8.87 -9.31
N ALA A 76 1.56 -7.70 -9.90
CA ALA A 76 2.91 -7.13 -9.97
C ALA A 76 3.54 -6.91 -8.58
N SER A 77 2.74 -6.50 -7.59
CA SER A 77 3.22 -6.33 -6.21
C SER A 77 3.59 -7.65 -5.55
N ILE A 78 2.84 -8.72 -5.83
CA ILE A 78 3.12 -10.08 -5.34
C ILE A 78 4.41 -10.60 -5.97
N ASP A 79 4.60 -10.41 -7.26
CA ASP A 79 5.81 -10.83 -7.97
C ASP A 79 7.06 -10.12 -7.41
N THR A 80 6.93 -8.83 -7.10
CA THR A 80 8.00 -8.05 -6.45
C THR A 80 8.35 -8.63 -5.07
N HIS A 81 7.34 -8.97 -4.27
CA HIS A 81 7.55 -9.60 -2.96
C HIS A 81 8.20 -10.98 -3.06
N ASN A 82 7.76 -11.81 -4.01
CA ASN A 82 8.33 -13.14 -4.24
C ASN A 82 9.80 -13.05 -4.70
N THR A 83 10.13 -12.05 -5.53
CA THR A 83 11.51 -11.78 -5.95
C THR A 83 12.38 -11.41 -4.76
N ALA A 84 11.91 -10.50 -3.89
CA ALA A 84 12.62 -10.13 -2.66
C ALA A 84 12.84 -11.33 -1.72
N LEU A 85 11.84 -12.21 -1.57
CA LEU A 85 11.96 -13.45 -0.78
C LEU A 85 12.97 -14.42 -1.39
N SER A 86 13.01 -14.56 -2.71
CA SER A 86 13.98 -15.40 -3.41
C SER A 86 15.41 -14.93 -3.13
N THR A 87 15.67 -13.62 -3.28
CA THR A 87 16.96 -12.99 -2.96
C THR A 87 17.37 -13.22 -1.52
N LEU A 88 16.45 -12.98 -0.57
CA LEU A 88 16.68 -13.22 0.85
C LEU A 88 17.02 -14.69 1.12
N SER A 89 16.27 -15.62 0.52
CA SER A 89 16.50 -17.06 0.69
C SER A 89 17.89 -17.48 0.18
N PHE A 90 18.36 -16.88 -0.92
CA PHE A 90 19.69 -17.11 -1.44
C PHE A 90 20.77 -16.60 -0.46
N GLN A 91 20.61 -15.39 0.09
CA GLN A 91 21.53 -14.84 1.08
C GLN A 91 21.60 -15.69 2.35
N ILE A 92 20.46 -16.22 2.82
CA ILE A 92 20.44 -17.15 3.96
C ILE A 92 21.25 -18.41 3.67
N ARG A 93 21.11 -18.99 2.47
CA ARG A 93 21.87 -20.20 2.11
C ARG A 93 23.38 -19.93 2.07
N GLN A 94 23.79 -18.78 1.52
CA GLN A 94 25.21 -18.40 1.51
C GLN A 94 25.75 -18.23 2.92
N LEU A 95 24.99 -17.54 3.78
CA LEU A 95 25.35 -17.36 5.18
C LEU A 95 25.47 -18.71 5.91
N ALA A 96 24.58 -19.67 5.66
CA ALA A 96 24.69 -21.01 6.25
C ALA A 96 25.96 -21.76 5.81
N CYS A 97 26.35 -21.63 4.54
CA CYS A 97 27.62 -22.16 4.05
C CYS A 97 28.83 -21.48 4.72
N ASP A 98 28.76 -20.16 4.93
CA ASP A 98 29.82 -19.42 5.58
C ASP A 98 29.95 -19.76 7.07
N TRP A 99 28.83 -19.97 7.77
CA TRP A 99 28.81 -20.54 9.12
C TRP A 99 29.49 -21.91 9.17
N ALA A 100 29.15 -22.82 8.25
CA ALA A 100 29.77 -24.13 8.20
C ALA A 100 31.29 -24.05 7.98
N ARG A 101 31.77 -23.14 7.13
CA ARG A 101 33.21 -22.92 6.91
C ARG A 101 33.86 -22.35 8.17
N LEU A 102 33.26 -21.35 8.80
CA LEU A 102 33.77 -20.70 10.00
C LEU A 102 33.84 -21.68 11.18
N ASP A 103 32.83 -22.54 11.34
CA ASP A 103 32.82 -23.62 12.33
C ASP A 103 34.01 -24.57 12.18
N THR A 104 34.41 -24.91 10.93
CA THR A 104 35.60 -25.74 10.71
C THR A 104 36.89 -25.02 11.11
N VAL A 105 37.00 -23.73 10.84
CA VAL A 105 38.18 -22.93 11.19
C VAL A 105 38.29 -22.78 12.71
N ILE A 106 37.19 -22.44 13.37
CA ILE A 106 37.12 -22.34 14.83
C ILE A 106 37.45 -23.68 15.49
N SER A 107 36.91 -24.79 14.97
CA SER A 107 37.18 -26.12 15.51
C SER A 107 38.68 -26.48 15.41
N LYS A 108 39.32 -26.16 14.28
CA LYS A 108 40.77 -26.36 14.10
C LYS A 108 41.57 -25.50 15.08
N ARG A 109 41.26 -24.20 15.19
CA ARG A 109 41.95 -23.30 16.13
C ARG A 109 41.75 -23.72 17.59
N LYS A 110 40.57 -24.22 17.97
CA LYS A 110 40.31 -24.79 19.29
C LYS A 110 41.21 -26.00 19.57
N LEU A 111 41.45 -26.86 18.57
CA LEU A 111 42.35 -27.99 18.69
C LEU A 111 43.81 -27.55 18.83
N ASP A 112 44.27 -26.62 17.99
CA ASP A 112 45.64 -26.08 18.06
C ASP A 112 45.91 -25.30 19.35
N ASN A 113 44.90 -24.62 19.89
CA ASN A 113 45.01 -23.95 21.18
C ASN A 113 45.08 -24.95 22.34
N LYS A 114 44.40 -26.09 22.26
CA LYS A 114 44.54 -27.17 23.26
C LYS A 114 45.95 -27.77 23.25
N THR A 115 46.53 -28.00 22.07
CA THR A 115 47.91 -28.51 21.97
C THR A 115 48.92 -27.49 22.49
N ARG A 116 48.75 -26.19 22.19
CA ARG A 116 49.59 -25.12 22.76
C ARG A 116 49.44 -24.98 24.28
N ALA A 117 48.23 -25.14 24.81
CA ALA A 117 47.99 -25.13 26.25
C ALA A 117 48.74 -26.26 26.97
N GLN A 118 48.79 -27.46 26.38
CA GLN A 118 49.58 -28.58 26.90
C GLN A 118 51.09 -28.30 26.87
N GLN A 119 51.54 -27.49 25.91
CA GLN A 119 52.94 -27.05 25.79
C GLN A 119 53.26 -25.80 26.65
N GLY A 120 52.30 -25.27 27.41
CA GLY A 120 52.49 -24.07 28.23
C GLY A 120 52.66 -22.77 27.45
N LEU A 121 52.30 -22.74 26.16
CA LEU A 121 52.45 -21.57 25.28
C LEU A 121 51.22 -20.64 25.36
N PRO A 122 51.35 -19.32 25.15
CA PRO A 122 50.23 -18.39 25.18
C PRO A 122 49.19 -18.69 24.09
N LEU A 123 47.90 -18.59 24.43
CA LEU A 123 46.80 -18.85 23.49
C LEU A 123 46.42 -17.57 22.72
N PRO A 124 46.39 -17.59 21.38
CA PRO A 124 45.87 -16.48 20.58
C PRO A 124 44.33 -16.32 20.73
N PRO A 125 43.81 -15.09 20.62
CA PRO A 125 42.39 -14.79 20.80
C PRO A 125 41.51 -15.31 19.65
N LEU A 126 40.30 -15.75 19.99
CA LEU A 126 39.29 -16.32 19.08
C LEU A 126 38.21 -15.25 18.78
N ALA A 127 38.48 -14.33 17.86
CA ALA A 127 37.58 -13.20 17.57
C ALA A 127 36.83 -13.34 16.22
N GLU A 128 36.53 -14.55 15.78
CA GLU A 128 35.95 -14.79 14.44
C GLU A 128 34.42 -14.75 14.38
N GLU A 129 33.73 -14.94 15.51
CA GLU A 129 32.26 -15.01 15.58
C GLU A 129 31.56 -13.71 15.13
N ALA A 130 32.27 -12.56 15.14
CA ALA A 130 31.71 -11.27 14.77
C ALA A 130 31.67 -11.00 13.25
N ALA A 131 32.18 -11.91 12.41
CA ALA A 131 32.36 -11.64 10.98
C ALA A 131 31.09 -11.81 10.13
N LEU A 132 30.12 -12.61 10.58
CA LEU A 132 28.94 -12.95 9.78
C LEU A 132 27.78 -12.00 10.08
N LYS A 133 27.47 -11.14 9.10
CA LYS A 133 26.37 -10.18 9.19
C LYS A 133 25.08 -10.79 8.63
N GLU A 134 23.99 -10.71 9.39
CA GLU A 134 22.67 -11.15 8.91
C GLU A 134 22.18 -10.32 7.71
N PRO A 135 21.50 -10.95 6.74
CA PRO A 135 20.95 -10.26 5.58
C PRO A 135 19.82 -9.29 5.97
N SER A 136 19.76 -8.15 5.28
CA SER A 136 18.71 -7.16 5.47
C SER A 136 17.35 -7.69 5.03
N ARG A 137 16.31 -7.47 5.85
CA ARG A 137 14.92 -7.84 5.56
C ARG A 137 14.03 -6.67 5.13
N LEU A 138 14.63 -5.49 4.91
CA LEU A 138 13.87 -4.27 4.62
C LEU A 138 13.15 -4.34 3.28
N GLU A 139 13.76 -4.93 2.26
CA GLU A 139 13.17 -5.06 0.93
C GLU A 139 11.90 -5.92 0.97
N SER A 140 11.97 -7.11 1.57
CA SER A 140 10.81 -8.00 1.68
C SER A 140 9.70 -7.36 2.52
N MET A 141 10.04 -6.70 3.63
CA MET A 141 9.05 -5.95 4.43
C MET A 141 8.39 -4.80 3.64
N CYS A 142 9.17 -4.05 2.86
CA CYS A 142 8.65 -2.98 2.03
C CYS A 142 7.74 -3.54 0.93
N ALA A 143 8.14 -4.64 0.27
CA ALA A 143 7.34 -5.29 -0.75
C ALA A 143 6.00 -5.81 -0.21
N VAL A 144 5.97 -6.40 1.00
CA VAL A 144 4.71 -6.78 1.69
C VAL A 144 3.79 -5.57 1.86
N SER A 145 4.33 -4.40 2.24
CA SER A 145 3.52 -3.18 2.39
C SER A 145 2.93 -2.69 1.07
N GLY A 146 3.61 -2.96 -0.05
CA GLY A 146 3.11 -2.73 -1.41
C GLY A 146 1.92 -3.63 -1.73
N VAL A 147 2.02 -4.93 -1.43
CA VAL A 147 0.94 -5.91 -1.59
C VAL A 147 -0.30 -5.52 -0.76
N ASP A 148 -0.10 -5.18 0.51
CA ASP A 148 -1.18 -4.70 1.40
C ASP A 148 -1.92 -3.50 0.79
N SER A 149 -1.16 -2.55 0.22
CA SER A 149 -1.72 -1.33 -0.33
C SER A 149 -2.49 -1.58 -1.63
N ALA A 150 -1.99 -2.47 -2.48
CA ALA A 150 -2.68 -2.89 -3.70
C ALA A 150 -3.99 -3.64 -3.38
N ALA A 151 -3.96 -4.56 -2.40
CA ALA A 151 -5.14 -5.30 -1.95
C ALA A 151 -6.24 -4.39 -1.38
N LYS A 152 -5.86 -3.38 -0.58
CA LYS A 152 -6.81 -2.36 -0.08
C LYS A 152 -7.49 -1.60 -1.20
N LYS A 153 -6.72 -1.12 -2.18
CA LYS A 153 -7.27 -0.41 -3.36
C LYS A 153 -8.22 -1.30 -4.17
N SER A 154 -7.85 -2.56 -4.38
CA SER A 154 -8.72 -3.53 -5.08
C SER A 154 -10.04 -3.74 -4.34
N THR A 155 -10.00 -3.82 -3.00
CA THR A 155 -11.20 -3.96 -2.16
C THR A 155 -12.10 -2.72 -2.24
N GLU A 156 -11.51 -1.52 -2.22
CA GLU A 156 -12.25 -0.26 -2.37
C GLU A 156 -12.98 -0.17 -3.72
N ILE A 157 -12.27 -0.47 -4.81
CA ILE A 157 -12.82 -0.46 -6.18
C ILE A 157 -13.94 -1.49 -6.32
N SER A 158 -13.71 -2.73 -5.85
CA SER A 158 -14.70 -3.80 -5.90
C SER A 158 -15.94 -3.47 -5.06
N GLY A 159 -15.75 -2.97 -3.83
CA GLY A 159 -16.84 -2.59 -2.93
C GLY A 159 -17.73 -1.50 -3.52
N LEU A 160 -17.13 -0.47 -4.14
CA LEU A 160 -17.88 0.58 -4.82
C LEU A 160 -18.64 0.03 -6.04
N GLY A 161 -18.04 -0.88 -6.80
CA GLY A 161 -18.69 -1.57 -7.92
C GLY A 161 -19.96 -2.33 -7.50
N VAL A 162 -19.92 -3.02 -6.35
CA VAL A 162 -21.08 -3.73 -5.79
C VAL A 162 -22.19 -2.75 -5.40
N VAL A 163 -21.87 -1.69 -4.66
CA VAL A 163 -22.84 -0.67 -4.23
C VAL A 163 -23.55 -0.05 -5.45
N ARG A 164 -22.80 0.25 -6.52
CA ARG A 164 -23.35 0.80 -7.76
C ARG A 164 -24.29 -0.20 -8.45
N ALA A 165 -23.91 -1.48 -8.56
CA ALA A 165 -24.74 -2.49 -9.21
C ALA A 165 -26.09 -2.68 -8.49
N TYR A 166 -26.08 -2.74 -7.15
CA TYR A 166 -27.30 -2.82 -6.35
C TYR A 166 -28.14 -1.54 -6.45
N GLY A 167 -27.51 -0.36 -6.42
CA GLY A 167 -28.19 0.92 -6.60
C GLY A 167 -28.88 1.05 -7.96
N ALA A 168 -28.19 0.64 -9.04
CA ALA A 168 -28.76 0.62 -10.38
C ALA A 168 -29.97 -0.32 -10.49
N LYS A 169 -29.90 -1.51 -9.88
CA LYS A 169 -31.03 -2.45 -9.83
C LYS A 169 -32.23 -1.88 -9.07
N ALA A 170 -32.00 -1.19 -7.96
CA ALA A 170 -33.07 -0.59 -7.16
C ALA A 170 -33.81 0.54 -7.89
N GLY A 171 -33.13 1.28 -8.77
CA GLY A 171 -33.72 2.35 -9.58
C GLY A 171 -34.56 1.89 -10.78
N VAL A 172 -34.51 0.61 -11.17
CA VAL A 172 -35.26 0.05 -12.31
C VAL A 172 -36.66 -0.45 -11.90
N ALA A 173 -36.97 -0.51 -10.61
CA ALA A 173 -38.24 -1.04 -10.08
C ALA A 173 -39.36 0.01 -9.90
N ASN A 174 -39.27 1.17 -10.57
CA ASN A 174 -40.33 2.20 -10.59
C ASN A 174 -40.61 2.67 -12.01
#